data_AF-A0A4R5APG4-F1
#
_entry.id   AF-A0A4R5APG4-F1
#
_cell.length_a   1.000
_cell.length_b   1.000
_cell.length_c   1.000
_cell.angle_alpha   90.00
_cell.angle_beta   90.00
_cell.angle_gamma   90.00
#
_symmetry.space_group_name_H-M   'P 1'
#
loop_
_entity.id
_entity.type
_entity.pdbx_description
1 polymer ?
#
loop_
_entity_poly.entity_id
_entity_poly.type
_entity_poly.pdbx_seq_one_letter_code
_entity_poly.pdbx_strand_id
1 'polypeptide(L)'
;MHDPRFEIPAQGWKLHVSARPGTLAETLDRVLPVLFGTACDFKVARSAAVLADLNSGDGDAGAVGKAVTVYPAPDEAAALGHALAEALAGMAGPRIVSDRRVRRDAPVYYRYAPFLPQYKVDENGDFSLVVVGPDGETLPGAAGNEYTCPPWASDPFRP
;
A
#
# COMPACT_ATOMS: atom_id res chain seq x y z
N MET A 1 11.11 0.52 -7.90
CA MET A 1 12.39 1.18 -7.60
C MET A 1 12.80 0.75 -6.21
N HIS A 2 14.06 0.33 -6.07
CA HIS A 2 14.66 -0.04 -4.79
C HIS A 2 15.67 1.05 -4.43
N ASP A 3 15.60 1.63 -3.23
CA ASP A 3 16.64 2.51 -2.70
C ASP A 3 17.70 1.64 -2.00
N PRO A 4 18.91 1.51 -2.56
CA PRO A 4 19.95 0.63 -2.01
C PRO A 4 20.48 1.08 -0.63
N ARG A 5 20.08 2.26 -0.15
CA ARG A 5 20.44 2.76 1.18
C ARG A 5 19.37 2.44 2.23
N PHE A 6 18.25 1.85 1.81
CA PHE A 6 17.10 1.55 2.65
C PHE A 6 16.86 0.05 2.68
N GLU A 7 17.04 -0.55 3.86
CA GLU A 7 16.64 -1.93 4.08
C GLU A 7 15.13 -1.97 4.37
N ILE A 8 14.38 -2.59 3.47
CA ILE A 8 12.94 -2.81 3.63
C ILE A 8 12.71 -3.64 4.91
N PRO A 9 11.90 -3.14 5.87
CA PRO A 9 11.45 -3.96 6.99
C PRO A 9 10.65 -5.16 6.51
N ALA A 10 10.57 -6.25 7.27
CA ALA A 10 9.77 -7.41 6.88
C ALA A 10 8.26 -7.11 6.74
N GLN A 11 7.76 -6.12 7.50
CA GLN A 11 6.37 -5.66 7.52
C GLN A 11 6.25 -4.23 8.01
N GLY A 12 5.12 -3.60 7.75
CA GLY A 12 4.83 -2.25 8.22
C GLY A 12 3.59 -1.64 7.57
N TRP A 13 3.49 -0.32 7.67
CA TRP A 13 2.45 0.47 7.01
C TRP A 13 2.82 0.70 5.54
N LYS A 14 2.10 0.04 4.62
CA LYS A 14 2.20 0.32 3.18
C LYS A 14 1.27 1.46 2.81
N LEU A 15 1.68 2.27 1.84
CA LEU A 15 0.80 3.25 1.21
C LEU A 15 0.41 2.76 -0.18
N HIS A 16 -0.82 3.05 -0.59
CA HIS A 16 -1.32 2.79 -1.93
C HIS A 16 -1.94 4.06 -2.51
N VAL A 17 -1.59 4.36 -3.76
CA VAL A 17 -2.21 5.44 -4.52
C VAL A 17 -3.16 4.83 -5.54
N SER A 18 -4.38 5.36 -5.56
CA SER A 18 -5.41 4.95 -6.49
C SER A 18 -5.59 5.90 -7.65
N ALA A 19 -5.71 5.31 -8.84
CA ALA A 19 -5.89 6.02 -10.10
C ALA A 19 -6.80 5.23 -11.04
N ARG A 20 -7.34 5.95 -12.02
CA ARG A 20 -8.01 5.36 -13.19
C ARG A 20 -6.98 5.21 -14.32
N PRO A 21 -7.19 4.31 -15.30
CA PRO A 21 -6.32 4.19 -16.45
C PRO A 21 -6.05 5.54 -17.15
N GLY A 22 -7.09 6.35 -17.33
CA GLY A 22 -6.99 7.67 -17.96
C GLY A 22 -6.29 8.76 -17.13
N THR A 23 -6.11 8.56 -15.82
CA THR A 23 -5.43 9.52 -14.93
C THR A 23 -4.07 9.02 -14.44
N LEU A 24 -3.60 7.86 -14.94
CA LEU A 24 -2.37 7.24 -14.47
C LEU A 24 -1.15 8.16 -14.69
N ALA A 25 -0.99 8.73 -15.88
CA ALA A 25 0.16 9.59 -16.18
C ALA A 25 0.22 10.81 -15.24
N GLU A 26 -0.89 11.55 -15.11
CA GLU A 26 -0.98 12.69 -14.19
C GLU A 26 -0.73 12.27 -12.73
N THR A 27 -1.23 11.10 -12.32
CA THR A 27 -0.98 10.58 -10.97
C THR A 27 0.52 10.33 -10.76
N LEU A 28 1.20 9.70 -11.73
CA LEU A 28 2.63 9.42 -11.66
C LEU A 28 3.46 10.71 -11.64
N ASP A 29 3.13 11.69 -12.47
CA ASP A 29 3.82 12.99 -12.54
C ASP A 29 3.79 13.72 -11.18
N ARG A 30 2.71 13.56 -10.40
CA ARG A 30 2.55 14.19 -9.10
C ARG A 30 3.22 13.41 -7.96
N VAL A 31 3.22 12.07 -7.99
CA VAL A 31 3.76 11.27 -6.88
C VAL A 31 5.26 10.99 -7.00
N LEU A 32 5.78 10.82 -8.21
CA LEU A 32 7.20 10.47 -8.40
C LEU A 32 8.17 11.49 -7.79
N PRO A 33 7.95 12.82 -7.92
CA PRO A 33 8.82 13.80 -7.24
C PRO A 33 8.85 13.64 -5.72
N VAL A 34 7.71 13.31 -5.10
CA VAL A 34 7.61 13.07 -3.65
C VAL A 34 8.35 11.78 -3.27
N LEU A 35 8.14 10.71 -4.03
CA LEU A 35 8.73 9.40 -3.77
C LEU A 35 10.26 9.41 -3.95
N PHE A 36 10.78 10.10 -4.96
CA PHE A 36 12.23 10.22 -5.16
C PHE A 36 12.93 11.09 -4.10
N GLY A 37 12.19 11.94 -3.40
CA GLY A 37 12.71 12.76 -2.30
C GLY A 37 12.70 12.07 -0.93
N THR A 38 12.17 10.85 -0.82
CA THR A 38 11.91 10.17 0.46
C THR A 38 12.55 8.79 0.48
N ALA A 39 13.04 8.33 1.65
CA ALA A 39 13.56 6.97 1.82
C ALA A 39 12.42 5.95 1.78
N CYS A 40 12.16 5.41 0.59
CA CYS A 40 11.14 4.39 0.39
C CYS A 40 11.41 3.56 -0.87
N ASP A 41 10.85 2.36 -0.87
CA ASP A 41 10.72 1.54 -2.07
C ASP A 41 9.31 1.68 -2.63
N PHE A 42 9.14 1.51 -3.94
CA PHE A 42 7.80 1.54 -4.54
C PHE A 42 7.73 0.80 -5.87
N LYS A 43 6.51 0.41 -6.23
CA LYS A 43 6.16 -0.11 -7.55
C LYS A 43 4.95 0.62 -8.11
N VAL A 44 4.90 0.73 -9.44
CA VAL A 44 3.82 1.41 -10.18
C VAL A 44 3.22 0.47 -11.22
N ALA A 45 1.95 0.67 -11.55
CA ALA A 45 1.37 0.05 -12.75
C ALA A 45 2.13 0.54 -13.98
N ARG A 46 2.68 -0.40 -14.75
CA ARG A 46 3.57 -0.09 -15.90
C ARG A 46 2.87 0.58 -17.08
N SER A 47 1.54 0.53 -17.15
CA SER A 47 0.75 1.13 -18.22
C SER A 47 -0.72 1.28 -17.81
N ALA A 48 -1.46 2.13 -18.54
CA ALA A 48 -2.90 2.30 -18.36
C ALA A 48 -3.67 1.00 -18.61
N ALA A 49 -3.24 0.16 -19.56
CA ALA A 49 -3.83 -1.14 -19.83
C ALA A 49 -3.68 -2.09 -18.63
N VAL A 50 -2.48 -2.20 -18.07
CA VAL A 50 -2.24 -3.01 -16.86
C VAL A 50 -3.08 -2.51 -15.69
N LEU A 51 -3.21 -1.19 -15.52
CA LEU A 51 -4.08 -0.64 -14.49
C LEU A 51 -5.57 -0.93 -14.74
N ALA A 52 -6.01 -1.01 -16.00
CA ALA A 52 -7.38 -1.39 -16.35
C ALA A 52 -7.66 -2.83 -15.91
N ASP A 53 -6.73 -3.75 -16.17
CA ASP A 53 -6.83 -5.16 -15.74
C ASP A 53 -6.84 -5.28 -14.21
N LEU A 54 -5.96 -4.55 -13.51
CA LEU A 54 -5.98 -4.51 -12.04
C LEU A 54 -7.31 -3.98 -11.49
N ASN A 55 -7.89 -2.99 -12.16
CA ASN A 55 -9.14 -2.36 -11.75
C ASN A 55 -10.39 -3.19 -12.12
N SER A 56 -10.29 -4.20 -13.00
CA SER A 56 -11.41 -5.09 -13.28
C SER A 56 -11.72 -5.99 -12.07
N GLY A 57 -10.67 -6.33 -11.30
CA GLY A 57 -10.78 -7.21 -10.14
C GLY A 57 -10.93 -8.69 -10.50
N ASP A 58 -10.93 -9.06 -11.78
CA ASP A 58 -11.14 -10.45 -12.25
C ASP A 58 -10.03 -11.40 -11.79
N GLY A 59 -8.81 -10.89 -11.64
CA GLY A 59 -7.66 -11.67 -11.17
C GLY A 59 -7.44 -11.57 -9.66
N ASP A 60 -7.38 -10.34 -9.13
CA ASP A 60 -7.17 -10.06 -7.72
C ASP A 60 -7.98 -8.84 -7.30
N ALA A 61 -9.11 -9.06 -6.62
CA ALA A 61 -9.93 -8.00 -6.06
C ALA A 61 -9.14 -7.11 -5.08
N GLY A 62 -8.11 -7.65 -4.44
CA GLY A 62 -7.18 -6.93 -3.57
C GLY A 62 -6.28 -5.96 -4.31
N ALA A 63 -6.12 -6.07 -5.62
CA ALA A 63 -5.32 -5.18 -6.45
C ALA A 63 -6.09 -3.98 -7.00
N VAL A 64 -7.43 -3.99 -6.91
CA VAL A 64 -8.29 -2.93 -7.45
C VAL A 64 -7.88 -1.57 -6.87
N GLY A 65 -7.63 -0.62 -7.77
CA GLY A 65 -7.20 0.72 -7.45
C GLY A 65 -5.73 0.85 -7.08
N LYS A 66 -4.89 -0.20 -7.03
CA LYS A 66 -3.48 -0.05 -6.61
C LYS A 66 -2.56 0.34 -7.76
N ALA A 67 -2.66 1.60 -8.19
CA ALA A 67 -1.80 2.15 -9.25
C ALA A 67 -0.34 2.33 -8.79
N VAL A 68 -0.13 2.70 -7.52
CA VAL A 68 1.19 2.76 -6.87
C VAL A 68 1.11 2.05 -5.53
N THR A 69 2.14 1.27 -5.20
CA THR A 69 2.36 0.71 -3.86
C THR A 69 3.70 1.19 -3.35
N VAL A 70 3.72 1.73 -2.13
CA VAL A 70 4.89 2.32 -1.48
C VAL A 70 5.18 1.59 -0.17
N TYR A 71 6.47 1.33 0.05
CA TYR A 71 7.04 0.67 1.21
C TYR A 71 7.97 1.67 1.92
N PRO A 72 7.40 2.58 2.74
CA PRO A 72 8.18 3.59 3.45
C PRO A 72 8.96 2.99 4.62
N ALA A 73 9.98 3.71 5.10
CA ALA A 73 10.49 3.51 6.45
C ALA A 73 9.36 3.69 7.49
N PRO A 74 9.39 2.97 8.63
CA PRO A 74 8.30 3.02 9.61
C PRO A 74 7.99 4.43 10.14
N ASP A 75 9.02 5.23 10.36
CA ASP A 75 8.97 6.62 10.82
C ASP A 75 8.53 7.61 9.72
N GLU A 76 8.74 7.27 8.46
CA GLU A 76 8.37 8.11 7.30
C GLU A 76 6.92 7.90 6.84
N ALA A 77 6.26 6.81 7.25
CA ALA A 77 4.96 6.40 6.69
C ALA A 77 3.88 7.50 6.79
N ALA A 78 3.78 8.17 7.94
CA ALA A 78 2.80 9.24 8.17
C ALA A 78 3.10 10.49 7.32
N ALA A 79 4.35 10.97 7.38
CA ALA A 79 4.79 12.15 6.65
C ALA A 79 4.63 11.96 5.13
N LEU A 80 5.08 10.82 4.62
CA LEU A 80 4.95 10.47 3.21
C LEU A 80 3.48 10.33 2.78
N GLY A 81 2.64 9.70 3.60
CA GLY A 81 1.21 9.60 3.31
C GLY A 81 0.52 10.95 3.21
N HIS A 82 0.87 11.91 4.08
CA HIS A 82 0.36 13.28 4.00
C HIS A 82 0.90 14.03 2.78
N ALA A 83 2.19 13.91 2.46
CA ALA A 83 2.78 14.54 1.28
C ALA A 83 2.15 14.03 -0.03
N LEU A 84 1.91 12.72 -0.14
CA LEU A 84 1.20 12.14 -1.28
C LEU A 84 -0.25 12.60 -1.34
N ALA A 85 -0.93 12.70 -0.20
CA ALA A 85 -2.31 13.19 -0.15
C ALA A 85 -2.41 14.66 -0.59
N GLU A 86 -1.43 15.48 -0.22
CA GLU A 86 -1.34 16.87 -0.67
C GLU A 86 -1.11 16.97 -2.18
N ALA A 87 -0.13 16.23 -2.71
CA ALA A 87 0.16 16.21 -4.14
C ALA A 87 -1.05 15.79 -5.00
N LEU A 88 -1.92 14.92 -4.46
CA LEU A 88 -3.07 14.35 -5.16
C LEU A 88 -4.41 14.94 -4.73
N ALA A 89 -4.42 16.09 -4.04
CA ALA A 89 -5.64 16.77 -3.64
C ALA A 89 -6.59 16.99 -4.84
N GLY A 90 -7.85 16.64 -4.68
CA GLY A 90 -8.89 16.76 -5.70
C GLY A 90 -8.89 15.65 -6.77
N MET A 91 -7.91 14.76 -6.78
CA MET A 91 -7.92 13.61 -7.69
C MET A 91 -8.82 12.49 -7.18
N ALA A 92 -9.29 11.66 -8.12
CA ALA A 92 -10.16 10.53 -7.81
C ALA A 92 -9.63 9.22 -8.41
N GLY A 93 -9.88 8.12 -7.70
CA GLY A 93 -9.58 6.77 -8.14
C GLY A 93 -10.56 5.78 -7.50
N PRO A 94 -10.58 4.51 -7.95
CA PRO A 94 -11.34 3.45 -7.30
C PRO A 94 -11.07 3.38 -5.80
N ARG A 95 -12.07 2.98 -5.01
CA ARG A 95 -11.87 2.72 -3.59
C ARG A 95 -11.04 1.43 -3.44
N ILE A 96 -9.95 1.51 -2.69
CA ILE A 96 -9.22 0.33 -2.26
C ILE A 96 -9.93 -0.22 -1.01
N VAL A 97 -10.49 -1.41 -1.13
CA VAL A 97 -11.40 -1.98 -0.11
C VAL A 97 -10.64 -2.43 1.14
N SER A 98 -9.47 -3.02 0.94
CA SER A 98 -8.56 -3.55 1.99
C SER A 98 -7.85 -2.47 2.81
N ASP A 99 -8.00 -1.20 2.44
CA ASP A 99 -7.20 -0.12 2.99
C ASP A 99 -8.06 1.00 3.57
N ARG A 100 -7.48 1.77 4.50
CA ARG A 100 -8.05 3.01 5.01
C ARG A 100 -7.49 4.20 4.24
N ARG A 101 -8.30 5.24 4.04
CA ARG A 101 -7.88 6.45 3.32
C ARG A 101 -7.19 7.44 4.25
N VAL A 102 -6.06 8.01 3.83
CA VAL A 102 -5.30 9.03 4.57
C VAL A 102 -6.14 10.30 4.75
N ARG A 103 -6.60 10.88 3.63
CA ARG A 103 -7.41 12.11 3.56
C ARG A 103 -8.58 11.95 2.60
N ARG A 104 -9.72 12.60 2.84
CA ARG A 104 -10.95 12.34 2.06
C ARG A 104 -10.86 12.77 0.58
N ASP A 105 -10.16 13.86 0.31
CA ASP A 105 -10.01 14.55 -0.98
C ASP A 105 -8.84 14.03 -1.83
N ALA A 106 -8.12 13.00 -1.39
CA ALA A 106 -7.01 12.43 -2.15
C ALA A 106 -7.11 10.89 -2.20
N PRO A 107 -6.77 10.24 -3.32
CA PRO A 107 -6.88 8.80 -3.48
C PRO A 107 -5.68 8.06 -2.87
N VAL A 108 -5.27 8.44 -1.65
CA VAL A 108 -4.14 7.84 -0.91
C VAL A 108 -4.67 7.00 0.23
N TYR A 109 -4.21 5.76 0.29
CA TYR A 109 -4.68 4.72 1.19
C TYR A 109 -3.50 4.05 1.90
N TYR A 110 -3.79 3.38 3.00
CA TYR A 110 -2.80 2.65 3.77
C TYR A 110 -3.39 1.41 4.44
N ARG A 111 -2.51 0.44 4.68
CA ARG A 111 -2.79 -0.74 5.53
C ARG A 111 -1.50 -1.32 6.08
N TYR A 112 -1.62 -2.06 7.18
CA TYR A 112 -0.51 -2.84 7.71
C TYR A 112 -0.37 -4.15 6.92
N ALA A 113 0.84 -4.49 6.50
CA ALA A 113 1.07 -5.62 5.60
C ALA A 113 2.53 -6.09 5.64
N PRO A 114 2.82 -7.35 5.24
CA PRO A 114 4.19 -7.82 5.09
C PRO A 114 4.81 -7.22 3.84
N PHE A 115 5.98 -6.61 3.93
CA PHE A 115 6.70 -6.02 2.79
C PHE A 115 7.47 -7.11 2.06
N LEU A 116 8.07 -8.04 2.82
CA LEU A 116 8.69 -9.26 2.34
C LEU A 116 7.73 -10.44 2.57
N PRO A 117 7.74 -11.49 1.73
CA PRO A 117 6.90 -12.66 1.94
C PRO A 117 7.18 -13.32 3.29
N GLN A 118 6.14 -13.41 4.13
CA GLN A 118 6.16 -14.10 5.42
C GLN A 118 5.01 -15.10 5.43
N TYR A 119 5.31 -16.39 5.59
CA TYR A 119 4.32 -17.44 5.48
C TYR A 119 4.15 -18.21 6.79
N LYS A 120 2.89 -18.51 7.12
CA LYS A 120 2.53 -19.53 8.09
C LYS A 120 2.02 -20.74 7.32
N VAL A 121 2.48 -21.92 7.71
CA VAL A 121 2.01 -23.20 7.18
C VAL A 121 1.01 -23.77 8.18
N ASP A 122 -0.16 -24.18 7.69
CA ASP A 122 -1.16 -24.85 8.52
C ASP A 122 -0.95 -26.37 8.58
N GLU A 123 -1.82 -27.08 9.29
CA GLU A 123 -1.74 -28.54 9.47
C GLU A 123 -1.89 -29.32 8.15
N ASN A 124 -2.46 -28.69 7.11
CA ASN A 124 -2.64 -29.28 5.79
C ASN A 124 -1.45 -28.99 4.85
N GLY A 125 -0.49 -28.17 5.28
CA GLY A 125 0.63 -27.74 4.47
C GLY A 125 0.36 -26.50 3.62
N ASP A 126 -0.78 -25.82 3.82
CA ASP A 126 -1.14 -24.64 3.05
C ASP A 126 -0.39 -23.39 3.55
N PHE A 127 0.17 -22.62 2.61
CA PHE A 127 0.93 -21.41 2.91
C PHE A 127 0.02 -20.18 2.92
N SER A 128 -0.06 -19.51 4.06
CA SER A 128 -0.78 -18.24 4.22
C SER A 128 0.17 -17.09 4.47
N LEU A 129 0.04 -16.00 3.69
CA LEU A 129 0.81 -14.77 3.91
C LEU A 129 0.35 -14.10 5.22
N VAL A 130 1.28 -13.80 6.12
CA VAL A 130 0.99 -13.27 7.47
C VAL A 130 1.79 -12.02 7.79
N VAL A 131 1.34 -11.28 8.81
CA VAL A 131 2.16 -10.39 9.62
C VAL A 131 2.35 -11.00 11.00
N VAL A 132 3.53 -10.81 11.58
CA VAL A 132 3.92 -11.41 12.86
C VAL A 132 4.02 -10.32 13.93
N GLY A 133 3.32 -10.50 15.04
CA GLY A 133 3.36 -9.61 16.18
C GLY A 133 4.58 -9.82 17.08
N PRO A 134 4.79 -8.96 18.08
CA PRO A 134 5.95 -9.01 18.95
C PRO A 134 6.04 -10.31 19.78
N ASP A 135 4.91 -10.95 20.07
CA ASP A 135 4.86 -12.19 20.86
C ASP A 135 4.73 -13.44 19.97
N GLY A 136 4.91 -13.29 18.66
CA GLY A 136 4.84 -14.37 17.67
C GLY A 136 3.43 -14.69 17.18
N GLU A 137 2.41 -13.95 17.63
CA GLU A 137 1.06 -14.05 17.10
C GLU A 137 1.02 -13.66 15.61
N THR A 138 0.14 -14.29 14.84
CA THR A 138 0.08 -14.07 13.38
C THR A 138 -1.30 -13.58 12.96
N LEU A 139 -1.35 -12.52 12.14
CA LEU A 139 -2.57 -12.07 11.46
C LEU A 139 -2.45 -12.19 9.94
N PRO A 140 -3.56 -12.30 9.19
CA PRO A 140 -3.54 -12.32 7.73
C PRO A 140 -2.82 -11.09 7.15
N GLY A 141 -1.88 -11.31 6.23
CA GLY A 141 -1.12 -10.24 5.56
C GLY A 141 -1.63 -9.87 4.17
N ALA A 142 -2.44 -10.75 3.56
CA ALA A 142 -3.07 -10.52 2.25
C ALA A 142 -4.08 -9.36 2.30
N ALA A 143 -4.36 -8.76 1.14
CA ALA A 143 -5.38 -7.72 1.03
C ALA A 143 -6.78 -8.36 1.19
N GLY A 144 -7.45 -8.08 2.31
CA GLY A 144 -8.78 -8.60 2.60
C GLY A 144 -9.92 -7.80 1.97
N ASN A 145 -11.15 -8.11 2.39
CA ASN A 145 -12.37 -7.40 2.03
C ASN A 145 -12.67 -6.20 2.94
N GLU A 146 -11.82 -5.93 3.93
CA GLU A 146 -11.92 -4.79 4.82
C GLU A 146 -10.54 -4.37 5.35
N TYR A 147 -10.49 -3.18 5.94
CA TYR A 147 -9.30 -2.67 6.61
C TYR A 147 -9.17 -3.28 8.01
N THR A 148 -7.95 -3.69 8.36
CA THR A 148 -7.60 -4.11 9.71
C THR A 148 -6.35 -3.37 10.19
N CYS A 149 -6.35 -3.04 11.48
CA CYS A 149 -5.17 -2.53 12.20
C CYS A 149 -4.78 -3.60 13.21
N PRO A 150 -3.55 -4.16 13.13
CA PRO A 150 -3.09 -5.10 14.16
C PRO A 150 -3.11 -4.45 15.54
N PRO A 151 -3.43 -5.20 16.61
CA PRO A 151 -3.52 -4.65 17.97
C PRO A 151 -2.18 -4.17 18.51
N TRP A 152 -1.06 -4.68 17.96
CA TRP A 152 0.30 -4.28 18.32
C TRP A 152 0.84 -3.07 17.53
N ALA A 153 0.09 -2.57 16.54
CA ALA A 153 0.53 -1.45 15.70
C ALA A 153 -0.31 -0.19 16.01
N SER A 154 0.35 0.94 16.21
CA SER A 154 -0.33 2.24 16.30
C SER A 154 -0.69 2.75 14.90
N ASP A 155 -1.95 3.18 14.71
CA ASP A 155 -2.44 3.74 13.43
C ASP A 155 -1.78 5.12 13.18
N PRO A 156 -0.91 5.27 12.16
CA PRO A 156 -0.08 6.46 11.99
C PRO A 156 -0.87 7.70 11.54
N PHE A 157 -2.12 7.52 11.11
CA PHE A 157 -2.99 8.62 10.66
C PHE A 157 -4.17 8.85 11.62
N ARG A 158 -4.28 8.05 12.69
CA ARG A 158 -5.28 8.17 13.74
C ARG A 158 -4.62 7.91 15.12
N PRO A 159 -3.67 8.77 15.53
CA PRO A 159 -3.03 8.66 16.83
C PRO A 159 -3.99 8.91 17.99
#